data_AF-A0A9D2RYW9-F1
#
_entry.id   AF-A0A9D2RYW9-F1
#
_cell.length_a   1.000
_cell.length_b   1.000
_cell.length_c   1.000
_cell.angle_alpha   90.00
_cell.angle_beta   90.00
_cell.angle_gamma   90.00
#
_symmetry.space_group_name_H-M   'P 1'
#
loop_
_entity.id
_entity.type
_entity.pdbx_description
1 polymer ?
#
loop_
_entity_poly.entity_id
_entity_poly.type
_entity_poly.pdbx_seq_one_letter_code
_entity_poly.pdbx_strand_id
1 'polypeptide(L)'
;MTGLEEFEKIFGNITVLNVLELALAVAFVIFLYKKGKKYILAKNAEDEEKNRQLKTALDAVSKYPEYRAQSIKIQKELQSSIDELRKSQDANTAKLQLMEKEQNQRECNKLRERLIQSYRFYTDKRRNPSQTWNFMEAEAFWATFRDYESLGGNGYIHSVVQPAMNLLQVVEVGELHLKVDEKKEESE
;
A
#
# COMPACT_ATOMS: atom_id res chain seq x y z
N MET A 1 -45.72 -86.01 -48.12
CA MET A 1 -46.46 -84.78 -48.45
C MET A 1 -47.69 -84.74 -47.55
N THR A 2 -47.57 -84.19 -46.35
CA THR A 2 -48.68 -84.21 -45.34
C THR A 2 -48.69 -82.95 -44.46
N GLY A 3 -47.93 -81.90 -44.83
CA GLY A 3 -47.95 -80.62 -44.10
C GLY A 3 -48.83 -79.57 -44.73
N LEU A 4 -49.21 -79.74 -46.00
CA LEU A 4 -50.04 -78.76 -46.75
C LEU A 4 -51.53 -78.97 -46.51
N GLU A 5 -52.01 -80.21 -46.41
CA GLU A 5 -53.44 -80.51 -46.24
C GLU A 5 -53.97 -80.21 -44.82
N GLU A 6 -53.15 -80.36 -43.77
CA GLU A 6 -53.54 -79.96 -42.40
C GLU A 6 -53.57 -78.44 -42.23
N PHE A 7 -52.74 -77.71 -42.98
CA PHE A 7 -52.70 -76.25 -42.96
C PHE A 7 -53.97 -75.67 -43.59
N GLU A 8 -54.44 -76.28 -44.69
CA GLU A 8 -55.64 -75.86 -45.43
C GLU A 8 -56.95 -76.06 -44.64
N LYS A 9 -56.99 -77.07 -43.75
CA LYS A 9 -58.15 -77.38 -42.92
C LYS A 9 -58.30 -76.47 -41.70
N ILE A 10 -57.18 -75.94 -41.20
CA ILE A 10 -57.15 -75.00 -40.06
C ILE A 10 -57.25 -73.54 -40.55
N PHE A 11 -56.72 -73.25 -41.74
CA PHE A 11 -56.74 -71.92 -42.38
C PHE A 11 -57.54 -71.94 -43.69
N GLY A 12 -58.84 -72.20 -43.62
CA GLY A 12 -59.71 -72.17 -44.79
C GLY A 12 -59.61 -70.83 -45.55
N ASN A 13 -59.42 -70.91 -46.88
CA ASN A 13 -59.39 -69.79 -47.84
C ASN A 13 -58.40 -68.64 -47.58
N ILE A 14 -57.43 -68.81 -46.67
CA ILE A 14 -56.39 -67.81 -46.43
C ILE A 14 -55.14 -68.24 -47.20
N THR A 15 -54.84 -67.53 -48.28
CA THR A 15 -53.62 -67.73 -49.06
C THR A 15 -52.39 -67.44 -48.19
N VAL A 16 -51.31 -68.22 -48.33
CA VAL A 16 -50.03 -68.05 -47.58
C VAL A 16 -49.53 -66.59 -47.63
N LEU A 17 -49.85 -65.88 -48.71
CA LEU A 17 -49.58 -64.46 -48.91
C LEU A 17 -50.25 -63.55 -47.85
N ASN A 18 -51.51 -63.80 -47.48
CA ASN A 18 -52.24 -62.98 -46.50
C ASN A 18 -51.70 -63.17 -45.07
N VAL A 19 -51.27 -64.39 -44.74
CA VAL A 19 -50.59 -64.67 -43.45
C VAL A 19 -49.24 -63.96 -43.39
N LEU A 20 -48.50 -63.96 -44.50
CA LEU A 20 -47.25 -63.23 -44.64
C LEU A 20 -47.44 -61.72 -44.53
N GLU A 21 -48.51 -61.18 -45.14
CA GLU A 21 -48.86 -59.76 -45.10
C GLU A 21 -49.27 -59.30 -43.69
N LEU A 22 -50.05 -60.12 -42.97
CA LEU A 22 -50.38 -59.90 -41.57
C LEU A 22 -49.11 -59.90 -40.68
N ALA A 23 -48.21 -60.86 -40.90
CA ALA A 23 -46.95 -60.94 -40.16
C ALA A 23 -46.06 -59.71 -40.40
N LEU A 24 -45.99 -59.22 -41.65
CA LEU A 24 -45.30 -57.98 -42.01
C LEU A 24 -45.95 -56.74 -41.37
N ALA A 25 -47.28 -56.67 -41.35
CA ALA A 25 -48.01 -55.57 -40.70
C ALA A 25 -47.76 -55.55 -39.19
N VAL A 26 -47.80 -56.71 -38.53
CA VAL A 26 -47.49 -56.83 -37.09
C VAL A 26 -46.03 -56.46 -36.80
N ALA A 27 -45.08 -56.92 -37.63
CA ALA A 27 -43.68 -56.54 -37.51
C ALA A 27 -43.48 -55.02 -37.68
N PHE A 28 -44.20 -54.41 -38.61
CA PHE A 28 -44.17 -52.97 -38.85
C PHE A 28 -44.73 -52.17 -37.67
N VAL A 29 -45.85 -52.60 -37.07
CA VAL A 29 -46.42 -51.98 -35.86
C VAL A 29 -45.46 -52.07 -34.67
N ILE A 30 -44.83 -53.22 -34.46
CA ILE A 30 -43.82 -53.42 -33.41
C ILE A 30 -42.61 -52.49 -33.65
N PHE A 31 -42.18 -52.36 -34.91
CA PHE A 31 -41.08 -51.48 -35.28
C PHE A 31 -41.41 -50.00 -35.02
N LEU A 32 -42.61 -49.54 -35.40
CA LEU A 32 -43.08 -48.20 -35.12
C LEU A 32 -43.17 -47.92 -33.61
N TYR A 33 -43.67 -48.87 -32.82
CA TYR A 33 -43.74 -48.75 -31.37
C TYR A 33 -42.33 -48.62 -30.74
N LYS A 34 -41.38 -49.45 -31.17
CA LYS A 34 -39.98 -49.37 -30.70
C LYS A 34 -39.36 -48.01 -31.05
N LYS A 35 -39.60 -47.50 -32.26
CA LYS A 35 -39.06 -46.20 -32.72
C LYS A 35 -39.69 -45.04 -31.95
N GLY A 36 -41.01 -45.05 -31.75
CA GLY A 36 -41.73 -44.05 -30.97
C GLY A 36 -41.29 -44.02 -29.50
N LYS A 37 -41.19 -45.19 -28.85
CA LYS A 37 -40.72 -45.30 -27.47
C LYS A 37 -39.28 -44.77 -27.32
N LYS A 38 -38.39 -45.12 -28.25
CA LYS A 38 -36.98 -44.66 -28.23
C LYS A 38 -36.89 -43.14 -28.41
N TYR A 39 -37.73 -42.55 -29.27
CA TYR A 39 -37.77 -41.11 -29.50
C TYR A 39 -38.27 -40.35 -28.26
N ILE A 40 -39.36 -40.81 -27.62
CA ILE A 40 -39.91 -40.17 -26.41
C ILE A 40 -38.91 -40.25 -25.25
N LEU A 41 -38.27 -41.41 -25.05
CA LEU A 41 -37.24 -41.56 -24.02
C LEU A 41 -36.03 -40.65 -24.28
N ALA A 42 -35.56 -40.56 -25.53
CA ALA A 42 -34.43 -39.71 -25.88
C ALA A 42 -34.74 -38.23 -25.68
N LYS A 43 -35.95 -37.80 -26.08
CA LYS A 43 -36.37 -36.40 -25.95
C LYS A 43 -36.56 -35.98 -24.49
N ASN A 44 -37.17 -36.82 -23.67
CA ASN A 44 -37.30 -36.53 -22.24
C ASN A 44 -35.94 -36.46 -21.53
N ALA A 45 -34.99 -37.34 -21.89
CA ALA A 45 -33.64 -37.29 -21.32
C ALA A 45 -32.90 -35.99 -21.70
N GLU A 46 -33.05 -35.54 -22.95
CA GLU A 46 -32.46 -34.27 -23.43
C GLU A 46 -33.08 -33.05 -22.73
N ASP A 47 -34.39 -33.04 -22.53
CA ASP A 47 -35.10 -31.97 -21.83
C ASP A 47 -34.77 -31.94 -20.33
N GLU A 48 -34.55 -33.10 -19.70
CA GLU A 48 -34.12 -33.21 -18.30
C GLU A 48 -32.68 -32.68 -18.11
N GLU A 49 -31.78 -32.99 -19.05
CA GLU A 49 -30.41 -32.50 -19.01
C GLU A 49 -30.33 -30.98 -19.23
N LYS A 50 -31.10 -30.44 -20.20
CA LYS A 50 -31.24 -28.99 -20.40
C LYS A 50 -31.80 -28.30 -19.16
N ASN A 51 -32.86 -28.83 -18.55
CA ASN A 51 -33.43 -28.27 -17.33
C ASN A 51 -32.45 -28.31 -16.16
N ARG A 52 -31.64 -29.38 -16.02
CA ARG A 52 -30.62 -29.46 -14.98
C ARG A 52 -29.52 -28.41 -15.19
N GLN A 53 -29.05 -28.23 -16.42
CA GLN A 53 -28.07 -27.19 -16.76
C GLN A 53 -28.64 -25.79 -16.50
N LEU A 54 -29.90 -25.55 -16.89
CA LEU A 54 -30.59 -24.28 -16.68
C LEU A 54 -30.73 -23.96 -15.18
N LYS A 55 -31.12 -24.96 -14.38
CA LYS A 55 -31.26 -24.82 -12.92
C LYS A 55 -29.91 -24.53 -12.26
N THR A 56 -28.85 -25.18 -12.72
CA THR A 56 -27.49 -24.96 -12.21
C THR A 56 -26.99 -23.55 -12.54
N ALA A 57 -27.24 -23.08 -13.76
CA ALA A 57 -26.92 -21.71 -14.17
C ALA A 57 -27.75 -20.69 -13.38
N LEU A 58 -29.04 -20.97 -13.16
CA LEU A 58 -29.93 -20.11 -12.38
C LEU A 58 -29.50 -20.03 -10.91
N ASP A 59 -29.05 -21.14 -10.32
CA ASP A 59 -28.50 -21.16 -8.95
C ASP A 59 -27.18 -20.41 -8.81
N ALA A 60 -26.36 -20.37 -9.87
CA ALA A 60 -25.16 -19.54 -9.88
C ALA A 60 -25.52 -18.05 -9.95
N VAL A 61 -26.54 -17.69 -10.74
CA VAL A 61 -27.02 -16.31 -10.88
C VAL A 61 -27.80 -15.85 -9.63
N SER A 62 -28.56 -16.75 -8.98
CA SER A 62 -29.34 -16.42 -7.79
C SER A 62 -28.47 -16.03 -6.59
N LYS A 63 -27.22 -16.50 -6.54
CA LYS A 63 -26.22 -16.11 -5.53
C LYS A 63 -25.54 -14.78 -5.80
N TYR A 64 -25.65 -14.25 -7.02
CA TYR A 64 -25.02 -12.98 -7.41
C TYR A 64 -25.40 -11.78 -6.51
N PRO A 65 -26.67 -11.58 -6.12
CA PRO A 65 -27.06 -10.49 -5.22
C PRO A 65 -26.39 -10.58 -3.85
N GLU A 66 -26.21 -11.80 -3.30
CA GLU A 66 -25.55 -12.02 -2.01
C GLU A 66 -24.08 -11.63 -2.07
N TYR A 67 -23.34 -12.11 -3.08
CA TYR A 67 -21.94 -11.73 -3.28
C TYR A 67 -21.77 -10.24 -3.54
N ARG A 68 -22.71 -9.62 -4.25
CA ARG A 68 -22.72 -8.17 -4.48
C ARG A 68 -22.93 -7.40 -3.17
N ALA A 69 -23.88 -7.83 -2.35
CA ALA A 69 -24.12 -7.22 -1.05
C ALA A 69 -22.91 -7.35 -0.12
N GLN A 70 -22.28 -8.53 -0.08
CA GLN A 70 -21.05 -8.76 0.67
C GLN A 70 -19.91 -7.86 0.18
N SER A 71 -19.73 -7.76 -1.13
CA SER A 71 -18.69 -6.91 -1.73
C SER A 71 -18.88 -5.43 -1.38
N ILE A 72 -20.12 -4.93 -1.41
CA ILE A 72 -20.45 -3.56 -1.00
C ILE A 72 -20.14 -3.35 0.49
N LYS A 73 -20.45 -4.33 1.34
CA LYS A 73 -20.14 -4.26 2.78
C LYS A 73 -18.64 -4.17 3.02
N ILE A 74 -17.87 -5.05 2.40
CA ILE A 74 -16.40 -5.07 2.48
C ILE A 74 -15.81 -3.74 1.99
N GLN A 75 -16.30 -3.20 0.87
CA GLN A 75 -15.87 -1.89 0.36
C GLN A 75 -16.14 -0.76 1.36
N LYS A 76 -17.31 -0.75 2.01
CA LYS A 76 -17.63 0.25 3.03
C LYS A 76 -16.73 0.13 4.27
N GLU A 77 -16.48 -1.09 4.75
CA GLU A 77 -15.58 -1.33 5.88
C GLU A 77 -14.15 -0.89 5.56
N LEU A 78 -13.62 -1.29 4.41
CA LEU A 78 -12.31 -0.86 3.92
C LEU A 78 -12.22 0.66 3.79
N GLN A 79 -13.24 1.30 3.22
CA GLN A 79 -13.27 2.76 3.08
C GLN A 79 -13.24 3.45 4.45
N SER A 80 -14.03 2.96 5.41
CA SER A 80 -14.03 3.48 6.78
C SER A 80 -12.66 3.35 7.43
N SER A 81 -12.02 2.18 7.32
CA SER A 81 -10.69 1.95 7.88
C SER A 81 -9.62 2.83 7.23
N ILE A 82 -9.70 3.04 5.91
CA ILE A 82 -8.80 3.95 5.18
C ILE A 82 -8.99 5.39 5.68
N ASP A 83 -10.23 5.82 5.88
CA ASP A 83 -10.52 7.19 6.33
C ASP A 83 -10.07 7.42 7.78
N GLU A 84 -10.22 6.43 8.67
CA GLU A 84 -9.66 6.47 10.02
C GLU A 84 -8.13 6.50 10.02
N LEU A 85 -7.50 5.68 9.17
CA LEU A 85 -6.06 5.64 9.02
C LEU A 85 -5.51 6.97 8.49
N ARG A 86 -6.17 7.58 7.50
CA ARG A 86 -5.82 8.93 7.00
C ARG A 86 -5.90 9.97 8.10
N LYS A 87 -6.98 10.00 8.88
CA LYS A 87 -7.12 10.94 10.01
C LYS A 87 -6.02 10.75 11.05
N SER A 88 -5.70 9.50 11.40
CA SER A 88 -4.62 9.19 12.33
C SER A 88 -3.25 9.61 11.78
N GLN A 89 -3.01 9.36 10.49
CA GLN A 89 -1.79 9.76 9.81
C GLN A 89 -1.65 11.29 9.80
N ASP A 90 -2.70 12.03 9.43
CA ASP A 90 -2.70 13.50 9.40
C ASP A 90 -2.43 14.08 10.80
N ALA A 91 -3.07 13.53 11.83
CA ALA A 91 -2.84 13.95 13.22
C ALA A 91 -1.39 13.67 13.67
N ASN A 92 -0.85 12.50 13.32
CA ASN A 92 0.53 12.14 13.63
C ASN A 92 1.53 13.03 12.87
N THR A 93 1.31 13.31 11.59
CA THR A 93 2.15 14.21 10.80
C THR A 93 2.12 15.63 11.39
N ALA A 94 0.95 16.15 11.76
CA ALA A 94 0.85 17.46 12.42
C ALA A 94 1.62 17.50 13.75
N LYS A 95 1.51 16.45 14.56
CA LYS A 95 2.25 16.33 15.81
C LYS A 95 3.76 16.26 15.58
N LEU A 96 4.22 15.50 14.60
CA LEU A 96 5.64 15.40 14.23
C LEU A 96 6.19 16.76 13.78
N GLN A 97 5.46 17.49 12.94
CA GLN A 97 5.86 18.84 12.51
C GLN A 97 5.95 19.81 13.69
N LEU A 98 5.02 19.73 14.65
CA LEU A 98 5.08 20.55 15.86
C LEU A 98 6.32 20.19 16.70
N MET A 99 6.56 18.90 16.93
CA MET A 99 7.71 18.42 17.68
C MET A 99 9.04 18.84 17.04
N GLU A 100 9.14 18.76 15.72
CA GLU A 100 10.31 19.20 14.95
C GLU A 100 10.53 20.71 15.10
N LYS A 101 9.47 21.53 14.95
CA LYS A 101 9.56 22.99 15.17
C LYS A 101 10.03 23.32 16.58
N GLU A 102 9.46 22.69 17.59
CA GLU A 102 9.89 22.89 18.98
C GLU A 102 11.34 22.45 19.21
N GLN A 103 11.76 21.33 18.62
CA GLN A 103 13.13 20.85 18.70
C GLN A 103 14.09 21.84 18.05
N ASN A 104 13.78 22.32 16.84
CA ASN A 104 14.58 23.31 16.14
C ASN A 104 14.69 24.61 16.93
N GLN A 105 13.59 25.06 17.56
CA GLN A 105 13.62 26.22 18.45
C GLN A 105 14.49 25.99 19.70
N ARG A 106 14.40 24.81 20.33
CA ARG A 106 15.24 24.46 21.49
C ARG A 106 16.72 24.41 21.11
N GLU A 107 17.07 23.80 20.00
CA GLU A 107 18.45 23.76 19.50
C GLU A 107 18.96 25.16 19.14
N CYS A 108 18.16 25.96 18.43
CA CYS A 108 18.47 27.37 18.15
C CYS A 108 18.76 28.15 19.45
N ASN A 109 17.97 27.95 20.50
CA ASN A 109 18.20 28.58 21.80
C ASN A 109 19.48 28.09 22.49
N LYS A 110 19.82 26.80 22.40
CA LYS A 110 21.08 26.26 22.93
C LYS A 110 22.29 26.83 22.18
N LEU A 111 22.22 26.91 20.86
CA LEU A 111 23.27 27.51 20.05
C LEU A 111 23.43 29.00 20.37
N ARG A 112 22.31 29.74 20.51
CA ARG A 112 22.33 31.15 20.97
C ARG A 112 23.08 31.30 22.29
N GLU A 113 22.76 30.47 23.28
CA GLU A 113 23.41 30.52 24.59
C GLU A 113 24.92 30.25 24.47
N ARG A 114 25.32 29.23 23.71
CA ARG A 114 26.74 28.93 23.46
C ARG A 114 27.47 30.10 22.80
N LEU A 115 26.87 30.71 21.77
CA LEU A 115 27.45 31.87 21.09
C LEU A 115 27.60 33.06 22.04
N ILE A 116 26.63 33.31 22.93
CA ILE A 116 26.70 34.37 23.95
C ILE A 116 27.82 34.09 24.95
N GLN A 117 28.00 32.83 25.37
CA GLN A 117 29.07 32.45 26.28
C GLN A 117 30.45 32.67 25.66
N SER A 118 30.65 32.23 24.41
CA SER A 118 31.88 32.50 23.67
C SER A 118 32.13 34.00 23.51
N TYR A 119 31.10 34.76 23.14
CA TYR A 119 31.18 36.23 23.06
C TYR A 119 31.66 36.85 24.37
N ARG A 120 31.04 36.51 25.50
CA ARG A 120 31.44 37.02 26.82
C ARG A 120 32.88 36.68 27.17
N PHE A 121 33.36 35.50 26.77
CA PHE A 121 34.72 35.07 27.05
C PHE A 121 35.76 35.87 26.26
N TYR A 122 35.60 35.98 24.94
CA TYR A 122 36.61 36.62 24.08
C TYR A 122 36.55 38.14 24.08
N THR A 123 35.38 38.75 24.34
CA THR A 123 35.23 40.22 24.34
C THR A 123 35.49 40.87 25.70
N ASP A 124 35.67 40.09 26.77
CA ASP A 124 36.11 40.62 28.06
C ASP A 124 37.58 41.07 27.98
N LYS A 125 37.79 42.38 27.95
CA LYS A 125 39.12 43.02 27.89
C LYS A 125 40.03 42.64 29.06
N ARG A 126 39.50 42.19 30.20
CA ARG A 126 40.32 41.76 31.33
C ARG A 126 40.93 40.39 31.10
N ARG A 127 40.20 39.50 30.43
CA ARG A 127 40.61 38.12 30.16
C ARG A 127 41.34 37.99 28.83
N ASN A 128 40.92 38.77 27.84
CA ASN A 128 41.52 38.85 26.53
C ASN A 128 41.87 40.30 26.17
N PRO A 129 42.93 40.89 26.77
CA PRO A 129 43.33 42.27 26.49
C PRO A 129 43.69 42.48 25.02
N SER A 130 44.27 41.45 24.39
CA SER A 130 44.69 41.47 22.99
C SER A 130 43.53 41.25 22.01
N GLN A 131 42.33 40.90 22.50
CA GLN A 131 41.15 40.61 21.67
C GLN A 131 41.48 39.62 20.54
N THR A 132 42.22 38.57 20.87
CA THR A 132 42.66 37.54 19.93
C THR A 132 42.04 36.19 20.26
N TRP A 133 41.88 35.36 19.24
CA TRP A 133 41.45 33.97 19.36
C TRP A 133 42.22 33.12 18.36
N ASN A 134 42.31 31.81 18.61
CA ASN A 134 43.02 30.95 17.68
C ASN A 134 42.15 30.54 16.49
N PHE A 135 42.77 30.01 15.44
CA PHE A 135 42.06 29.57 14.23
C PHE A 135 40.97 28.53 14.52
N MET A 136 41.26 27.55 15.37
CA MET A 136 40.32 26.47 15.71
C MET A 136 39.08 27.00 16.45
N GLU A 137 39.27 27.96 17.37
CA GLU A 137 38.20 28.62 18.13
C GLU A 137 37.32 29.47 17.21
N ALA A 138 37.95 30.23 16.30
CA ALA A 138 37.24 31.02 15.31
C ALA A 138 36.41 30.12 14.39
N GLU A 139 36.99 29.03 13.87
CA GLU A 139 36.29 28.08 13.00
C GLU A 139 35.10 27.43 13.71
N ALA A 140 35.30 26.95 14.94
CA ALA A 140 34.24 26.33 15.74
C ALA A 140 33.10 27.30 16.08
N PHE A 141 33.44 28.55 16.39
CA PHE A 141 32.45 29.60 16.62
C PHE A 141 31.64 29.89 15.37
N TRP A 142 32.29 30.08 14.21
CA TRP A 142 31.60 30.37 12.96
C TRP A 142 30.79 29.18 12.44
N ALA A 143 31.22 27.94 12.69
CA ALA A 143 30.40 26.76 12.43
C ALA A 143 29.11 26.77 13.26
N THR A 144 29.23 27.00 14.57
CA THR A 144 28.08 27.12 15.49
C THR A 144 27.15 28.27 15.08
N PHE A 145 27.71 29.38 14.61
CA PHE A 145 26.96 30.53 14.12
C PHE A 145 26.17 30.22 12.84
N ARG A 146 26.78 29.51 11.88
CA ARG A 146 26.08 29.08 10.65
C ARG A 146 24.95 28.11 10.96
N ASP A 147 25.16 27.17 11.88
CA ASP A 147 24.11 26.24 12.31
C ASP A 147 22.94 27.02 12.96
N TYR A 148 23.25 28.00 13.80
CA TYR A 148 22.26 28.89 14.40
C TYR A 148 21.45 29.66 13.35
N GLU A 149 22.10 30.25 12.35
CA GLU A 149 21.46 31.00 11.27
C GLU A 149 20.59 30.09 10.40
N SER A 150 21.07 28.87 10.09
CA SER A 150 20.32 27.88 9.32
C SER A 150 19.00 27.45 9.98
N LEU A 151 18.95 27.48 11.33
CA LEU A 151 17.72 27.24 12.11
C LEU A 151 16.82 28.49 12.23
N GLY A 152 17.11 29.55 11.47
CA GLY A 152 16.37 30.82 11.51
C GLY A 152 16.74 31.70 12.70
N GLY A 153 17.89 31.46 13.33
CA GLY A 153 18.42 32.26 14.41
C GLY A 153 18.70 33.70 13.98
N ASN A 154 18.15 34.68 14.70
CA ASN A 154 18.35 36.10 14.44
C ASN A 154 18.36 36.92 15.76
N GLY A 155 18.60 38.23 15.66
CA GLY A 155 18.51 39.20 16.74
C GLY A 155 19.89 39.66 17.21
N TYR A 156 20.08 39.72 18.53
CA TYR A 156 21.30 40.24 19.17
C TYR A 156 22.59 39.52 18.72
N ILE A 157 22.46 38.25 18.31
CA ILE A 157 23.56 37.47 17.75
C ILE A 157 24.11 38.12 16.47
N HIS A 158 23.26 38.56 15.55
CA HIS A 158 23.69 39.23 14.32
C HIS A 158 24.02 40.71 14.55
N SER A 159 23.28 41.39 15.43
CA SER A 159 23.45 42.84 15.60
C SER A 159 24.62 43.23 16.51
N VAL A 160 25.01 42.38 17.45
CA VAL A 160 26.07 42.72 18.42
C VAL A 160 27.16 41.66 18.51
N VAL A 161 26.79 40.38 18.63
CA VAL A 161 27.80 39.32 18.80
C VAL A 161 28.64 39.17 17.53
N GLN A 162 28.03 39.02 16.36
CA GLN A 162 28.74 38.85 15.10
C GLN A 162 29.72 40.01 14.80
N PRO A 163 29.31 41.30 14.86
CA PRO A 163 30.23 42.41 14.65
C PRO A 163 31.39 42.43 15.65
N ALA A 164 31.14 42.15 16.93
CA ALA A 164 32.19 42.15 17.94
C ALA A 164 33.17 40.98 17.75
N MET A 165 32.69 39.80 17.37
CA MET A 165 33.54 38.63 17.12
C MET A 165 34.36 38.78 15.83
N ASN A 166 33.84 39.50 14.82
CA ASN A 166 34.60 39.86 13.61
C ASN A 166 35.81 40.76 13.87
N LEU A 167 35.81 41.52 14.98
CA LEU A 167 36.92 42.39 15.34
C LEU A 167 38.07 41.62 16.03
N LEU A 168 37.87 40.36 16.41
CA LEU A 168 38.89 39.56 17.07
C LEU A 168 39.97 39.13 16.06
N GLN A 169 41.23 39.33 16.43
CA GLN A 169 42.35 38.94 15.58
C GLN A 169 42.62 37.43 15.71
N VAL A 170 42.64 36.73 14.57
CA VAL A 170 43.00 35.30 14.52
C VAL A 170 44.52 35.16 14.61
N VAL A 171 44.99 34.32 15.54
CA VAL A 171 46.41 34.06 15.78
C VAL A 171 46.66 32.54 15.69
N GLU A 172 47.81 32.12 15.16
CA GLU A 172 48.17 30.70 15.19
C GLU A 172 48.53 30.25 16.61
N VAL A 173 48.20 29.01 16.96
CA VAL A 173 48.37 28.47 18.33
C VAL A 173 49.83 28.55 18.81
N GLY A 174 50.80 28.52 17.89
CA GLY A 174 52.23 28.69 18.21
C GLY A 174 52.64 30.11 18.63
N GLU A 175 51.96 31.15 18.15
CA GLU A 175 52.28 32.55 18.46
C GLU A 175 51.67 33.06 19.77
N LEU A 176 50.63 32.37 20.27
CA LEU A 176 49.98 32.67 21.55
C LEU A 176 50.88 32.41 22.76
N HIS A 177 51.79 31.43 22.67
CA HIS A 177 52.76 31.15 23.73
C HIS A 177 53.87 32.20 23.79
N LEU A 178 54.32 32.73 22.66
CA LEU A 178 55.42 33.71 22.59
C LEU A 178 55.03 35.07 23.21
N LYS A 179 53.79 35.54 22.99
CA LYS A 179 53.32 36.83 23.53
C LYS A 179 53.03 36.84 25.03
N VAL A 180 52.82 35.67 25.63
CA VAL A 180 52.63 35.55 27.09
C VAL A 180 53.97 35.62 27.83
N ASP A 181 55.03 35.10 27.21
CA ASP A 181 56.38 35.12 27.77
C ASP A 181 57.04 36.51 27.62
N GLU A 182 56.89 37.21 26.47
CA GLU A 182 57.39 38.59 26.30
C GLU A 182 56.77 39.59 27.29
N LYS A 183 55.46 39.46 27.58
CA LYS A 183 54.79 40.32 28.57
C LYS A 183 55.20 40.04 30.02
N LYS A 184 55.77 38.86 30.30
CA LYS A 184 56.33 38.53 31.62
C LYS A 184 57.72 39.13 31.77
N GLU A 185 58.55 39.06 30.73
CA GLU A 185 59.91 39.60 30.73
C GLU A 185 59.96 41.14 30.76
N GLU A 186 58.99 41.85 30.18
CA GLU A 186 58.89 43.32 30.31
C GLU A 186 58.37 43.82 31.68
N SER A 187 58.01 42.91 32.58
CA SER A 187 57.43 43.23 33.90
C SER A 187 58.32 42.87 35.11
N GLU A 188 59.56 42.44 34.87
CA GLU A 188 60.65 42.31 35.86
C GLU A 188 61.67 43.46 35.70
#